data_AF-A0A1C5RK04-F1
#
_entry.id   AF-A0A1C5RK04-F1
#
_cell.length_a   1.000
_cell.length_b   1.000
_cell.length_c   1.000
_cell.angle_alpha   90.00
_cell.angle_beta   90.00
_cell.angle_gamma   90.00
#
_symmetry.space_group_name_H-M   'P 1'
#
loop_
_entity.id
_entity.type
_entity.pdbx_description
1 polymer ?
#
loop_
_entity_poly.entity_id
_entity_poly.type
_entity_poly.pdbx_seq_one_letter_code
_entity_poly.pdbx_strand_id
1 'polypeptide(L)'
;MLLLPVGIMYYCRERRLLLGKKKDDLLQQFKELLQLTVASLKAGYSAENAFLKGREDMAELFGEESEICRILGLLKTGLQNNRSLSGLWQEIGKICQIEEITDFAEVFSVAKESGGNMVSVMEQVCGVIEGRAETKKEIAVMLSARILEQKIMNGMPYLIILYITVTSPGYFDACYSSAAGNILMTGCLSLYLFAYFLGCRLVEVEV
;
A
#
# COMPACT_ATOMS: atom_id res chain seq x y z
N MET A 1 28.02 -19.31 3.52
CA MET A 1 26.85 -20.01 2.94
C MET A 1 25.51 -19.56 3.55
N LEU A 2 25.41 -19.15 4.83
CA LEU A 2 24.14 -18.68 5.44
C LEU A 2 23.78 -17.19 5.23
N LEU A 3 24.71 -16.34 4.78
CA LEU A 3 24.46 -14.90 4.58
C LEU A 3 23.79 -14.57 3.23
N LEU A 4 23.92 -15.44 2.22
CA LEU A 4 23.30 -15.27 0.90
C LEU A 4 21.75 -15.30 0.95
N PRO A 5 21.09 -16.26 1.63
CA PRO A 5 19.63 -16.25 1.69
C PRO A 5 19.08 -15.04 2.47
N VAL A 6 19.78 -14.58 3.51
CA VAL A 6 19.39 -13.38 4.27
C VAL A 6 19.54 -12.11 3.44
N GLY A 7 20.64 -11.99 2.69
CA GLY A 7 20.85 -10.85 1.77
C GLY A 7 19.84 -10.81 0.62
N ILE A 8 19.51 -11.96 0.03
CA ILE A 8 18.47 -12.08 -1.01
C ILE A 8 17.09 -11.74 -0.44
N MET A 9 16.77 -12.23 0.77
CA MET A 9 15.51 -11.91 1.43
C MET A 9 15.38 -10.41 1.72
N TYR A 10 16.44 -9.78 2.23
CA TYR A 10 16.47 -8.34 2.49
C TYR A 10 16.29 -7.53 1.20
N TYR A 11 17.03 -7.87 0.14
CA TYR A 11 16.91 -7.21 -1.15
C TYR A 11 15.52 -7.41 -1.79
N CYS A 12 14.95 -8.61 -1.71
CA CYS A 12 13.59 -8.88 -2.17
C CYS A 12 12.55 -8.09 -1.37
N ARG A 13 12.72 -7.94 -0.05
CA ARG A 13 11.84 -7.15 0.81
C ARG A 13 11.91 -5.66 0.47
N GLU A 14 13.11 -5.11 0.36
CA GLU A 14 13.34 -3.72 -0.03
C GLU A 14 12.71 -3.42 -1.39
N ARG A 15 12.91 -4.31 -2.37
CA ARG A 15 12.30 -4.18 -3.70
C ARG A 15 10.78 -4.24 -3.64
N ARG A 16 10.19 -5.14 -2.84
CA ARG A 16 8.73 -5.22 -2.68
C ARG A 16 8.16 -3.94 -2.08
N LEU A 17 8.82 -3.39 -1.05
CA LEU A 17 8.42 -2.13 -0.42
C LEU A 17 8.51 -0.95 -1.39
N LEU A 18 9.60 -0.86 -2.15
CA LEU A 18 9.77 0.19 -3.16
C LEU A 18 8.76 0.07 -4.31
N LEU A 19 8.45 -1.15 -4.75
CA LEU A 19 7.42 -1.39 -5.76
C LEU A 19 6.01 -1.06 -5.23
N GLY A 20 5.71 -1.39 -3.97
CA GLY A 20 4.45 -1.03 -3.32
C GLY A 20 4.26 0.48 -3.28
N LYS A 21 5.26 1.22 -2.77
CA LYS A 21 5.22 2.69 -2.73
C LYS A 21 5.00 3.32 -4.10
N LYS A 22 5.71 2.84 -5.13
CA LYS A 22 5.51 3.34 -6.49
C LYS A 22 4.10 3.09 -7.03
N LYS A 23 3.49 1.94 -6.69
CA LYS A 23 2.11 1.64 -7.05
C LYS A 23 1.13 2.55 -6.31
N ASP A 24 1.37 2.82 -5.03
CA ASP A 24 0.55 3.73 -4.23
C ASP A 24 0.63 5.17 -4.75
N ASP A 25 1.84 5.65 -5.08
CA ASP A 25 2.06 6.96 -5.68
C ASP A 25 1.33 7.09 -7.03
N LEU A 26 1.43 6.05 -7.88
CA LEU A 26 0.72 6.01 -9.16
C LEU A 26 -0.80 5.97 -8.96
N LEU A 27 -1.30 5.23 -7.98
CA LEU A 27 -2.72 5.18 -7.65
C LEU A 27 -3.23 6.55 -7.18
N GLN A 28 -2.42 7.29 -6.42
CA GLN A 28 -2.76 8.65 -6.00
C GLN A 28 -2.82 9.60 -7.21
N GLN A 29 -1.83 9.56 -8.11
CA GLN A 29 -1.85 10.33 -9.34
C GLN A 29 -3.06 9.97 -10.22
N PHE A 30 -3.42 8.69 -10.31
CA PHE A 30 -4.57 8.23 -11.06
C PHE A 30 -5.90 8.78 -10.51
N LYS A 31 -6.05 8.86 -9.18
CA LYS A 31 -7.22 9.48 -8.54
C LYS A 31 -7.38 10.94 -8.93
N GLU A 32 -6.30 11.71 -8.85
CA GLU A 32 -6.29 13.12 -9.23
C GLU A 32 -6.70 13.30 -10.71
N LEU A 33 -6.14 12.46 -11.59
CA LEU A 33 -6.51 12.44 -13.00
C LEU A 33 -8.01 12.17 -13.20
N LEU A 34 -8.61 11.23 -12.47
CA LEU A 34 -10.04 10.94 -12.57
C LEU A 34 -10.89 12.14 -12.16
N GLN A 35 -10.52 12.85 -11.09
CA GLN A 35 -11.22 14.05 -10.65
C GLN A 35 -11.17 15.16 -11.71
N LEU A 36 -9.99 15.42 -12.29
CA LEU A 36 -9.80 16.37 -13.39
C LEU A 36 -10.61 15.97 -14.64
N THR A 37 -10.66 14.67 -14.93
CA THR A 37 -11.41 14.13 -16.05
C THR A 37 -12.92 14.30 -15.85
N VAL A 38 -13.44 14.04 -14.64
CA VAL A 38 -14.85 14.29 -14.28
C VAL A 38 -15.20 15.78 -14.44
N ALA A 39 -14.34 16.68 -13.96
CA ALA A 39 -14.54 18.12 -14.10
C ALA A 39 -14.59 18.55 -15.59
N SER A 40 -13.70 18.00 -16.41
CA SER A 40 -13.68 18.24 -17.86
C SER A 40 -14.92 17.68 -18.56
N LEU A 41 -15.36 16.47 -18.21
CA LEU A 41 -16.59 15.88 -18.76
C LEU A 41 -17.83 16.73 -18.41
N LYS A 42 -17.92 17.26 -17.19
CA LYS A 42 -18.98 18.19 -16.77
C LYS A 42 -18.98 19.50 -17.57
N ALA A 43 -17.82 19.96 -17.99
CA ALA A 43 -17.67 21.12 -18.88
C ALA A 43 -18.04 20.81 -20.35
N GLY A 44 -18.48 19.58 -20.67
CA GLY A 44 -18.94 19.19 -21.99
C GLY A 44 -17.85 18.66 -22.92
N TYR A 45 -16.64 18.41 -22.41
CA TYR A 45 -15.61 17.75 -23.21
C TYR A 45 -15.94 16.27 -23.44
N SER A 46 -15.47 15.72 -24.57
CA SER A 46 -15.50 14.27 -24.79
C SER A 46 -14.52 13.56 -23.83
N ALA A 47 -14.74 12.28 -23.54
CA ALA A 47 -13.85 11.50 -22.66
C ALA A 47 -12.39 11.52 -23.13
N GLU A 48 -12.16 11.42 -24.44
CA GLU A 48 -10.82 11.48 -25.02
C GLU A 48 -10.16 12.84 -24.79
N ASN A 49 -10.88 13.93 -25.04
CA ASN A 49 -10.36 15.27 -24.79
C ASN A 49 -10.17 15.57 -23.29
N ALA A 50 -11.02 15.02 -22.43
CA ALA A 50 -10.90 15.17 -20.98
C ALA A 50 -9.60 14.55 -20.45
N PHE A 51 -9.23 13.34 -20.90
CA PHE A 51 -7.95 12.72 -20.55
C PHE A 51 -6.74 13.45 -21.16
N LEU A 52 -6.86 13.93 -22.39
CA LEU A 52 -5.78 14.69 -23.04
C LEU A 52 -5.53 16.03 -22.33
N LYS A 53 -6.59 16.72 -21.92
CA LYS A 53 -6.49 17.95 -21.12
C LYS A 53 -5.93 17.68 -19.74
N GLY A 54 -6.40 16.60 -19.08
CA GLY A 54 -5.88 16.16 -17.79
C GLY A 54 -4.37 15.89 -17.80
N ARG A 55 -3.75 15.58 -18.94
CA ARG A 55 -2.29 15.45 -19.03
C ARG A 55 -1.56 16.76 -18.71
N GLU A 56 -2.06 17.88 -19.20
CA GLU A 56 -1.43 19.20 -18.98
C GLU A 56 -1.52 19.57 -17.49
N ASP A 57 -2.72 19.41 -16.91
CA ASP A 57 -2.96 19.65 -15.48
C ASP A 57 -2.09 18.74 -14.59
N MET A 58 -1.97 17.45 -14.94
CA MET A 58 -1.13 16.50 -14.21
C MET A 58 0.37 16.78 -14.34
N ALA A 59 0.80 17.31 -15.49
CA ALA A 59 2.20 17.71 -15.70
C ALA A 59 2.57 18.92 -14.84
N GLU A 60 1.62 19.84 -14.61
CA GLU A 60 1.82 20.97 -13.69
C GLU A 60 1.86 20.51 -12.22
N LEU A 61 1.00 19.56 -11.84
CA LEU A 61 0.90 19.07 -10.45
C LEU A 61 2.06 18.14 -10.03
N PHE A 62 2.45 17.19 -10.90
CA PHE A 62 3.41 16.13 -10.57
C PHE A 62 4.70 16.16 -11.39
N GLY A 63 4.79 17.06 -12.36
CA GLY A 63 5.91 17.14 -13.31
C GLY A 63 5.73 16.25 -14.54
N GLU A 64 6.38 16.65 -15.64
CA GLU A 64 6.35 15.94 -16.94
C GLU A 64 6.90 14.50 -16.88
N GLU A 65 7.86 14.24 -15.99
CA GLU A 65 8.49 12.92 -15.82
C GLU A 65 7.69 11.99 -14.89
N SER A 66 6.48 12.37 -14.48
CA SER A 66 5.63 11.51 -13.65
C SER A 66 5.11 10.30 -14.44
N GLU A 67 4.93 9.17 -13.73
CA GLU A 67 4.47 7.92 -14.35
C GLU A 67 3.10 8.08 -15.01
N ILE A 68 2.20 8.87 -14.41
CA ILE A 68 0.89 9.16 -14.98
C ILE A 68 0.97 9.97 -16.28
N CYS A 69 1.88 10.97 -16.37
CA CYS A 69 2.09 11.74 -17.60
C CYS A 69 2.64 10.86 -18.72
N ARG A 70 3.49 9.88 -18.39
CA ARG A 70 3.96 8.86 -19.33
C ARG A 70 2.83 7.96 -19.82
N ILE A 71 1.96 7.50 -18.92
CA ILE A 71 0.75 6.72 -19.28
C ILE A 71 -0.18 7.51 -20.20
N LEU A 72 -0.44 8.79 -19.88
CA LEU A 72 -1.25 9.68 -20.72
C LEU A 72 -0.59 9.96 -22.07
N GLY A 73 0.74 9.96 -22.14
CA GLY A 73 1.49 10.02 -23.41
C GLY A 73 1.27 8.78 -24.29
N LEU A 74 1.30 7.59 -23.68
CA LEU A 74 0.96 6.32 -24.35
C LEU A 74 -0.48 6.33 -24.84
N LEU A 75 -1.40 6.83 -24.02
CA LEU A 75 -2.81 6.97 -24.35
C LEU A 75 -3.02 7.91 -25.54
N LYS A 76 -2.38 9.10 -25.54
CA LYS A 76 -2.41 10.05 -26.66
C LYS A 76 -1.90 9.42 -27.95
N THR A 77 -0.77 8.73 -27.90
CA THR A 77 -0.18 8.05 -29.06
C THR A 77 -1.08 6.91 -29.56
N GLY A 78 -1.72 6.17 -28.65
CA GLY A 78 -2.68 5.12 -28.97
C GLY A 78 -3.92 5.67 -29.70
N LEU A 79 -4.48 6.79 -29.22
CA LEU A 79 -5.62 7.46 -29.86
C LEU A 79 -5.27 7.95 -31.27
N GLN A 80 -4.09 8.53 -31.46
CA GLN A 80 -3.60 8.93 -32.79
C GLN A 80 -3.49 7.75 -33.77
N ASN A 81 -3.28 6.54 -33.25
CA ASN A 81 -3.25 5.30 -34.02
C ASN A 81 -4.64 4.66 -34.20
N ASN A 82 -5.74 5.41 -34.03
CA ASN A 82 -7.13 4.94 -34.12
C ASN A 82 -7.47 3.77 -33.18
N ARG A 83 -6.75 3.61 -32.08
CA ARG A 83 -7.14 2.64 -31.03
C ARG A 83 -8.23 3.22 -30.15
N SER A 84 -9.12 2.37 -29.65
CA SER A 84 -10.18 2.81 -28.74
C SER A 84 -9.62 3.19 -27.37
N LEU A 85 -10.13 4.27 -26.79
CA LEU A 85 -9.78 4.70 -25.43
C LEU A 85 -9.95 3.60 -24.38
N SER A 86 -11.03 2.81 -24.47
CA SER A 86 -11.30 1.69 -23.54
C SER A 86 -10.26 0.57 -23.68
N GLY A 87 -9.88 0.21 -24.91
CA GLY A 87 -8.84 -0.79 -25.16
C GLY A 87 -7.47 -0.36 -24.62
N LEU A 88 -7.14 0.93 -24.74
CA LEU A 88 -5.89 1.48 -24.18
C LEU A 88 -5.88 1.39 -22.65
N TRP A 89 -6.97 1.75 -21.98
CA TRP A 89 -7.07 1.62 -20.52
C TRP A 89 -7.00 0.16 -20.05
N GLN A 90 -7.57 -0.79 -20.78
CA GLN A 90 -7.42 -2.21 -20.45
C GLN A 90 -5.97 -2.71 -20.57
N GLU A 91 -5.23 -2.23 -21.57
CA GLU A 91 -3.81 -2.54 -21.73
C GLU A 91 -2.98 -1.93 -20.59
N ILE A 92 -3.25 -0.67 -20.25
CA ILE A 92 -2.60 0.05 -19.13
C ILE A 92 -2.87 -0.66 -17.79
N GLY A 93 -4.12 -1.06 -17.51
CA GLY A 93 -4.45 -1.78 -16.27
C GLY A 93 -3.64 -3.07 -16.10
N LYS A 94 -3.49 -3.85 -17.19
CA LYS A 94 -2.68 -5.08 -17.20
C LYS A 94 -1.19 -4.81 -16.97
N ILE A 95 -0.65 -3.71 -17.51
CA ILE A 95 0.76 -3.34 -17.36
C ILE A 95 1.03 -2.82 -15.94
N CYS A 96 0.16 -1.96 -15.40
CA CYS A 96 0.35 -1.36 -14.08
C CYS A 96 0.18 -2.37 -12.94
N GLN A 97 -0.61 -3.44 -13.12
CA GLN A 97 -0.93 -4.42 -12.08
C GLN A 97 -1.44 -3.76 -10.79
N ILE A 98 -2.33 -2.78 -10.96
CA ILE A 98 -3.05 -2.09 -9.90
C ILE A 98 -4.53 -2.43 -10.09
N GLU A 99 -5.16 -2.96 -9.04
CA GLU A 99 -6.53 -3.46 -9.07
C GLU A 99 -7.50 -2.33 -9.44
N GLU A 100 -7.36 -1.16 -8.81
CA GLU A 100 -8.23 -0.01 -9.03
C GLU A 100 -8.21 0.52 -10.48
N ILE A 101 -7.05 0.47 -11.16
CA ILE A 101 -6.93 0.88 -12.58
C ILE A 101 -7.58 -0.16 -13.49
N THR A 102 -7.45 -1.44 -13.13
CA THR A 102 -8.03 -2.55 -13.90
C THR A 102 -9.55 -2.54 -13.81
N ASP A 103 -10.08 -2.39 -12.59
CA ASP A 103 -11.51 -2.23 -12.32
C ASP A 103 -12.09 -1.03 -13.07
N PHE A 104 -11.36 0.10 -13.05
CA PHE A 104 -11.73 1.29 -13.81
C PHE A 104 -11.84 0.98 -15.32
N ALA A 105 -10.84 0.32 -15.90
CA ALA A 105 -10.82 0.04 -17.33
C ALA A 105 -11.97 -0.87 -17.77
N GLU A 106 -12.36 -1.82 -16.92
CA GLU A 106 -13.51 -2.70 -17.15
C GLU A 106 -14.83 -1.90 -17.12
N VAL A 107 -15.07 -1.15 -16.03
CA VAL A 107 -16.29 -0.34 -15.88
C VAL A 107 -16.39 0.71 -16.98
N PHE A 108 -15.28 1.36 -17.33
CA PHE A 108 -15.22 2.35 -18.41
C PHE A 108 -15.57 1.76 -19.78
N SER A 109 -15.10 0.53 -20.07
CA SER A 109 -15.42 -0.14 -21.33
C SER A 109 -16.92 -0.43 -21.44
N VAL A 110 -17.52 -0.96 -20.37
CA VAL A 110 -18.97 -1.26 -20.32
C VAL A 110 -19.80 0.01 -20.43
N ALA A 111 -19.37 1.10 -19.79
CA ALA A 111 -20.05 2.39 -19.86
C ALA A 111 -20.00 3.02 -21.26
N LYS A 112 -18.85 2.90 -21.94
CA LYS A 112 -18.68 3.41 -23.32
C LYS A 112 -19.56 2.65 -24.32
N GLU A 113 -19.70 1.34 -24.16
CA GLU A 113 -20.55 0.49 -25.01
C GLU A 113 -22.05 0.67 -24.76
N SER A 114 -22.45 0.87 -23.49
CA SER A 114 -23.86 1.07 -23.13
C SER A 114 -24.40 2.47 -23.48
N GLY A 115 -23.53 3.42 -23.86
CA GLY A 115 -23.93 4.77 -24.23
C GLY A 115 -24.51 5.60 -23.07
N GLY A 116 -24.27 5.18 -21.83
CA GLY A 116 -24.76 5.84 -20.62
C GLY A 116 -24.10 7.19 -20.35
N ASN A 117 -24.55 7.86 -19.30
CA ASN A 117 -23.95 9.12 -18.86
C ASN A 117 -22.53 8.87 -18.31
N MET A 118 -21.53 9.17 -19.14
CA MET A 118 -20.12 9.01 -18.79
C MET A 118 -19.74 9.81 -17.54
N VAL A 119 -20.37 10.96 -17.30
CA VAL A 119 -20.11 11.77 -16.09
C VAL A 119 -20.48 10.96 -14.85
N SER A 120 -21.69 10.38 -14.80
CA SER A 120 -22.13 9.64 -13.61
C SER A 120 -21.31 8.36 -13.37
N VAL A 121 -20.88 7.69 -14.44
CA VAL A 121 -20.01 6.51 -14.31
C VAL A 121 -18.66 6.91 -13.73
N MET A 122 -18.05 7.96 -14.29
CA MET A 122 -16.73 8.42 -13.83
C MET A 122 -16.79 8.93 -12.38
N GLU A 123 -17.87 9.61 -11.97
CA GLU A 123 -18.12 9.99 -10.58
C GLU A 123 -18.24 8.77 -9.65
N GLN A 124 -18.99 7.76 -10.08
CA GLN A 124 -19.16 6.53 -9.29
C GLN A 124 -17.81 5.80 -9.12
N VAL A 125 -17.00 5.69 -10.17
CA VAL A 125 -15.68 5.05 -10.07
C VAL A 125 -14.73 5.87 -9.20
N CYS A 126 -14.73 7.20 -9.32
CA CYS A 126 -13.95 8.08 -8.44
C CYS A 126 -14.33 7.84 -6.98
N GLY A 127 -15.63 7.81 -6.67
CA GLY A 127 -16.14 7.57 -5.31
C GLY A 127 -15.78 6.17 -4.78
N VAL A 128 -15.83 5.12 -5.61
CA VAL A 128 -15.41 3.77 -5.20
C VAL A 128 -13.91 3.74 -4.87
N ILE A 129 -13.08 4.36 -5.70
CA ILE A 129 -11.62 4.39 -5.50
C ILE A 129 -11.26 5.23 -4.26
N GLU A 130 -11.93 6.36 -4.04
CA GLU A 130 -11.79 7.18 -2.84
C GLU A 130 -12.22 6.44 -1.57
N GLY A 131 -13.38 5.79 -1.58
CA GLY A 131 -13.87 5.01 -0.44
C GLY A 131 -12.96 3.83 -0.08
N ARG A 132 -12.36 3.16 -1.08
CA ARG A 132 -11.32 2.15 -0.84
C ARG A 132 -10.07 2.75 -0.22
N ALA A 133 -9.68 3.96 -0.62
CA ALA A 133 -8.52 4.66 -0.06
C ALA A 133 -8.74 5.07 1.40
N GLU A 134 -9.94 5.57 1.72
CA GLU A 134 -10.33 5.96 3.07
C GLU A 134 -10.35 4.73 3.99
N THR A 135 -10.98 3.64 3.56
CA THR A 135 -10.97 2.37 4.30
C THR A 135 -9.53 1.89 4.57
N LYS A 136 -8.63 1.92 3.56
CA LYS A 136 -7.21 1.56 3.74
C LYS A 136 -6.53 2.47 4.77
N LYS A 137 -6.82 3.78 4.76
CA LYS A 137 -6.28 4.75 5.71
C LYS A 137 -6.80 4.50 7.13
N GLU A 138 -8.08 4.22 7.30
CA GLU A 138 -8.67 3.87 8.59
C GLU A 138 -8.04 2.60 9.17
N ILE A 139 -7.85 1.57 8.34
CA ILE A 139 -7.14 0.34 8.73
C ILE A 139 -5.72 0.68 9.18
N ALA A 140 -4.96 1.46 8.41
CA ALA A 140 -3.61 1.87 8.78
C ALA A 140 -3.55 2.64 10.12
N VAL A 141 -4.53 3.49 10.41
CA VAL A 141 -4.64 4.21 11.68
C VAL A 141 -4.95 3.25 12.82
N MET A 142 -5.92 2.34 12.65
CA MET A 142 -6.24 1.32 13.66
C MET A 142 -5.04 0.42 13.96
N LEU A 143 -4.27 0.06 12.94
CA LEU A 143 -3.06 -0.76 13.10
C LEU A 143 -1.94 -0.02 13.78
N SER A 144 -1.78 1.28 13.49
CA SER A 144 -0.74 2.10 14.14
C SER A 144 -0.90 2.08 15.66
N ALA A 145 -2.14 2.13 16.16
CA ALA A 145 -2.42 1.99 17.59
C ALA A 145 -2.05 0.59 18.12
N ARG A 146 -2.44 -0.49 17.42
CA ARG A 146 -2.11 -1.87 17.81
C ARG A 146 -0.61 -2.16 17.82
N ILE A 147 0.11 -1.65 16.83
CA ILE A 147 1.57 -1.79 16.75
C ILE A 147 2.24 -1.09 17.93
N LEU A 148 1.73 0.08 18.34
CA LEU A 148 2.25 0.80 19.51
C LEU A 148 1.98 0.03 20.81
N GLU A 149 0.76 -0.47 21.01
CA GLU A 149 0.42 -1.33 22.16
C GLU A 149 1.35 -2.55 22.25
N GLN A 150 1.57 -3.22 21.11
CA GLN A 150 2.46 -4.37 21.04
C GLN A 150 3.92 -4.02 21.33
N LYS A 151 4.41 -2.87 20.84
CA LYS A 151 5.75 -2.38 21.20
C LYS A 151 5.90 -2.15 22.70
N ILE A 152 4.88 -1.60 23.35
CA ILE A 152 4.86 -1.40 24.81
C ILE A 152 4.88 -2.76 25.52
N MET A 153 4.03 -3.69 25.12
CA MET A 153 3.95 -5.02 25.72
C MET A 153 5.27 -5.80 25.60
N ASN A 154 5.94 -5.73 24.45
CA ASN A 154 7.27 -6.31 24.26
C ASN A 154 8.34 -5.63 25.13
N GLY A 155 8.19 -4.35 25.48
CA GLY A 155 9.09 -3.62 26.36
C GLY A 155 8.91 -3.95 27.85
N MET A 156 7.70 -4.33 28.27
CA MET A 156 7.36 -4.55 29.70
C MET A 156 8.27 -5.56 30.42
N PRO A 157 8.58 -6.75 29.88
CA PRO A 157 9.40 -7.74 30.58
C PRO A 157 10.80 -7.19 30.93
N TYR A 158 11.41 -6.43 30.03
CA TYR A 158 12.72 -5.82 30.26
C TYR A 158 12.67 -4.74 31.33
N LEU A 159 11.62 -3.92 31.35
CA LEU A 159 11.41 -2.90 32.38
C LEU A 159 11.22 -3.54 33.76
N ILE A 160 10.45 -4.62 33.85
CA ILE A 160 10.23 -5.35 35.12
C ILE A 160 11.54 -5.95 35.63
N ILE A 161 12.32 -6.60 34.75
CA ILE A 161 13.63 -7.15 35.12
C ILE A 161 14.54 -6.04 35.65
N LEU A 162 14.64 -4.92 34.92
CA LEU A 162 15.47 -3.78 35.32
C LEU A 162 15.04 -3.19 36.67
N TYR A 163 13.73 -3.02 36.88
CA TYR A 163 13.18 -2.52 38.15
C TYR A 163 13.53 -3.42 39.34
N ILE A 164 13.38 -4.74 39.18
CA ILE A 164 13.70 -5.71 40.23
C ILE A 164 15.20 -5.75 40.50
N THR A 165 16.04 -5.73 39.47
CA THR A 165 17.51 -5.74 39.64
C THR A 165 18.02 -4.51 40.40
N VAL A 166 17.44 -3.32 40.16
CA VAL A 166 17.81 -2.09 40.87
C VAL A 166 17.32 -2.09 42.32
N THR A 167 16.10 -2.57 42.56
CA THR A 167 15.48 -2.53 43.90
C THR A 167 15.99 -3.65 44.81
N SER A 168 16.23 -4.84 44.26
CA SER A 168 16.62 -6.06 44.99
C SER A 168 17.74 -6.80 44.24
N PRO A 169 19.00 -6.33 44.35
CA PRO A 169 20.14 -7.02 43.75
C PRO A 169 20.28 -8.42 44.36
N GLY A 170 20.38 -9.44 43.49
CA GLY A 170 20.47 -10.86 43.85
C GLY A 170 19.15 -11.64 43.82
N TYR A 171 18.01 -11.02 43.49
CA TYR A 171 16.71 -11.71 43.39
C TYR A 171 16.72 -12.86 42.36
N PHE A 172 17.37 -12.64 41.21
CA PHE A 172 17.43 -13.64 40.14
C PHE A 172 18.48 -14.74 40.37
N ASP A 173 19.39 -14.60 41.33
CA ASP A 173 20.46 -15.59 41.58
C ASP A 173 19.90 -16.94 42.06
N ALA A 174 18.78 -16.92 42.78
CA ALA A 174 18.06 -18.13 43.17
C ALA A 174 17.43 -18.87 41.97
N CYS A 175 17.10 -18.15 40.89
CA CYS A 175 16.57 -18.75 39.66
C CYS A 175 17.65 -19.35 38.75
N TYR A 176 18.88 -18.83 38.80
CA TYR A 176 20.00 -19.32 37.96
C TYR A 176 20.92 -20.33 38.66
N SER A 177 20.76 -20.53 39.98
CA SER A 177 21.64 -21.40 40.78
C SER A 177 21.30 -22.89 40.70
N SER A 178 20.10 -23.27 40.25
CA SER A 178 19.64 -24.67 40.16
C SER A 178 19.44 -25.13 38.72
N ALA A 179 19.79 -26.39 38.42
CA ALA A 179 19.58 -26.99 37.09
C ALA A 179 18.11 -26.95 36.64
N ALA A 180 17.16 -27.04 37.58
CA ALA A 180 15.73 -26.87 37.31
C ALA A 180 15.37 -25.43 36.90
N GLY A 181 16.03 -24.44 37.50
CA GLY A 181 15.83 -23.02 37.19
C GLY A 181 16.32 -22.64 35.78
N ASN A 182 17.46 -23.21 35.35
CA ASN A 182 17.95 -23.02 33.98
C ASN A 182 16.98 -23.57 32.91
N ILE A 183 16.37 -24.74 33.14
CA ILE A 183 15.38 -25.30 32.21
C ILE A 183 14.13 -24.40 32.13
N LEU A 184 13.66 -23.93 33.29
CA LEU A 184 12.50 -23.03 33.38
C LEU A 184 12.75 -21.69 32.67
N MET A 185 13.91 -21.06 32.88
CA MET A 185 14.27 -19.81 32.21
C MET A 185 14.42 -19.98 30.69
N THR A 186 14.96 -21.12 30.24
CA THR A 186 15.04 -21.45 28.81
C THR A 186 13.64 -21.64 28.21
N GLY A 187 12.72 -22.27 28.96
CA GLY A 187 11.30 -22.38 28.61
C GLY A 187 10.60 -21.03 28.49
N CYS A 188 10.76 -20.14 29.47
CA CYS A 188 10.20 -18.79 29.42
C CYS A 188 10.78 -17.96 28.26
N LEU A 189 12.09 -18.05 28.00
CA LEU A 189 12.74 -17.33 26.90
C LEU A 189 12.24 -17.82 25.53
N SER A 190 12.12 -19.13 25.35
CA SER A 190 11.59 -19.72 24.11
C SER A 190 10.12 -19.35 23.87
N LEU A 191 9.28 -19.39 24.91
CA LEU A 191 7.89 -18.90 24.84
C LEU A 191 7.83 -17.41 24.47
N TYR A 192 8.70 -16.59 25.08
CA TYR A 192 8.79 -15.17 24.80
C TYR A 192 9.21 -14.90 23.34
N LEU A 193 10.25 -15.59 22.85
CA LEU A 193 10.68 -15.48 21.46
C LEU A 193 9.59 -15.94 20.48
N PHE A 194 8.84 -16.98 20.83
CA PHE A 194 7.72 -17.46 20.02
C PHE A 194 6.57 -16.44 19.98
N ALA A 195 6.20 -15.86 21.13
CA ALA A 195 5.21 -14.79 21.22
C ALA A 195 5.65 -13.53 20.44
N TYR A 196 6.93 -13.15 20.56
CA TYR A 196 7.51 -12.05 19.80
C TYR A 196 7.45 -12.32 18.29
N PHE A 197 7.80 -13.54 17.85
CA PHE A 197 7.75 -13.92 16.45
C PHE A 197 6.34 -13.89 15.88
N LEU A 198 5.35 -14.41 16.60
CA LEU A 198 3.92 -14.31 16.24
C LEU A 198 3.47 -12.86 16.14
N GLY A 199 3.87 -12.03 17.10
CA GLY A 199 3.61 -10.61 17.08
C GLY A 199 4.20 -9.91 15.86
N CYS A 200 5.47 -10.18 15.51
CA CYS A 200 6.09 -9.60 14.33
C CYS A 200 5.42 -10.06 13.03
N ARG A 201 5.01 -11.33 12.95
CA ARG A 201 4.27 -11.88 11.80
C ARG A 201 2.92 -11.21 11.59
N LEU A 202 2.17 -10.93 12.66
CA LEU A 202 0.89 -10.22 12.55
C LEU A 202 1.07 -8.80 12.03
N VAL A 203 2.08 -8.09 12.54
CA VAL A 203 2.39 -6.73 12.10
C VAL A 203 2.90 -6.68 10.66
N GLU A 204 3.66 -7.70 10.22
CA GLU A 204 4.24 -7.76 8.87
C GLU A 204 3.26 -8.26 7.80
N VAL A 205 2.14 -8.89 8.17
CA VAL A 205 1.10 -9.32 7.20
C VAL A 205 0.22 -8.15 6.73
N GLU A 206 0.24 -7.04 7.46
CA GLU A 206 -0.58 -5.86 7.18
C GLU A 206 0.20 -4.65 6.61
N VAL A 207 1.53 -4.79 6.47
CA VAL A 207 2.44 -3.82 5.81
C VAL A 207 2.95 -4.42 4.50
#